data_AF-A0A8D3BRJ4-F1
#
_entry.id   AF-A0A8D3BRJ4-F1
#
_cell.length_a   1.000
_cell.length_b   1.000
_cell.length_c   1.000
_cell.angle_alpha   90.00
_cell.angle_beta   90.00
_cell.angle_gamma   90.00
#
_symmetry.space_group_name_H-M   'P 1'
#
loop_
_entity.id
_entity.type
_entity.pdbx_description
1 polymer ?
#
loop_
_entity_poly.entity_id
_entity_poly.type
_entity_poly.pdbx_seq_one_letter_code
_entity_poly.pdbx_strand_id
1 'polypeptide(L)'
;CNKDISTPALPKVLYPTDSYGQFCGQKGTSNAKKPILFYFNILKCANPTILINLQCPTTQMCVSQCPDKFATYTEMQLQHKLGKSYWDYYRQFCKPGFNNPDKPVSQVLRDEDCPSMIIPSRPCKHPTTQHCMSGKRLLCMLNPLYSLQPADRGLLISLAVSLVFILLLRFTAGLLLWTTIISVVLLLAYGMWYCSVVWSQLRHTPGSDVAIAEVGLQTDLQVYLQLRQTWIVFLVSLGVTEASILAMLIFLRRRVRVSIALLREASKAIGHIMSTLFFPVVTFLLLTLCISCWAVTAVYLASSGEAIYKVTSPDVSCPYTNSTCNPETFNRTNISTSALCLGSQCLFAFYGGETSYHRHLPLLQLSNLLVFLWLVNFSLALEQCTLAGTFASYYWAKRKHQDIPACPLFSSFSRAVRYHTGSLAFGALILSVVQLLRIILEFLEQKLKGLDNSLSRFLMCCLKCCFWCLDKFIRYMNHNAYIMVAIYGQNFCTSAREAFFLLMRNVVRVAVLDRVTDFLLFLGKVLIAGGVGVFAFFFFTRKIPVIQEEVPNLNYYWVPLLTVVTGAYLIAHGFFSVYAMCVDTLFLCFCEYKSD
;
A
#
# COMPACT_ATOMS: atom_id res chain seq x y z
N CYS A 1 18.47 1.01 10.84
CA CYS A 1 19.26 2.12 11.42
C CYS A 1 19.04 3.41 10.66
N ASN A 2 18.94 4.54 11.35
CA ASN A 2 18.93 5.87 10.73
C ASN A 2 20.18 6.67 11.13
N LYS A 3 20.90 7.31 10.20
CA LYS A 3 22.12 8.09 10.48
C LYS A 3 22.05 9.45 9.78
N ASP A 4 22.06 10.53 10.54
CA ASP A 4 22.03 11.88 9.97
C ASP A 4 23.42 12.51 9.77
N ILE A 5 23.49 13.38 8.76
CA ILE A 5 24.65 14.21 8.42
C ILE A 5 24.33 15.63 8.86
N SER A 6 25.16 16.19 9.74
CA SER A 6 25.04 17.54 10.30
C SER A 6 24.92 18.61 9.19
N THR A 7 23.76 19.27 9.09
CA THR A 7 23.60 20.54 8.36
C THR A 7 22.87 21.57 9.24
N PRO A 8 23.24 22.87 9.20
CA PRO A 8 22.82 23.85 10.20
C PRO A 8 21.42 24.48 10.00
N ALA A 9 20.56 23.94 9.14
CA ALA A 9 19.36 24.66 8.66
C ALA A 9 18.00 24.16 9.16
N LEU A 10 17.88 23.03 9.88
CA LEU A 10 16.54 22.49 10.25
C LEU A 10 16.58 21.67 11.58
N PRO A 11 16.44 22.28 12.76
CA PRO A 11 16.59 21.57 14.04
C PRO A 11 15.39 20.68 14.42
N LYS A 12 14.21 20.91 13.84
CA LYS A 12 12.94 20.33 14.30
C LYS A 12 12.62 18.91 13.80
N VAL A 13 13.33 18.44 12.77
CA VAL A 13 13.08 17.14 12.09
C VAL A 13 14.31 16.23 12.08
N LEU A 14 15.52 16.78 12.27
CA LEU A 14 16.79 16.12 11.92
C LEU A 14 17.65 15.62 13.09
N TYR A 15 17.25 15.84 14.34
CA TYR A 15 17.97 15.23 15.46
C TYR A 15 17.16 14.07 16.04
N PRO A 16 17.51 12.81 15.70
CA PRO A 16 16.86 11.68 16.31
C PRO A 16 17.13 11.69 17.82
N THR A 17 16.05 11.64 18.59
CA THR A 17 16.08 11.46 20.04
C THR A 17 15.88 10.00 20.39
N ASP A 18 16.63 9.48 21.35
CA ASP A 18 16.30 8.19 21.94
C ASP A 18 14.97 8.24 22.73
N SER A 19 14.50 7.09 23.21
CA SER A 19 13.29 7.01 24.03
C SER A 19 13.40 7.76 25.38
N TYR A 20 14.59 8.23 25.74
CA TYR A 20 14.86 9.03 26.94
C TYR A 20 14.98 10.53 26.64
N GLY A 21 14.71 10.95 25.39
CA GLY A 21 14.75 12.34 24.95
C GLY A 21 16.15 12.89 24.69
N GLN A 22 17.19 12.05 24.64
CA GLN A 22 18.58 12.46 24.39
C GLN A 22 18.88 12.44 22.90
N PHE A 23 19.52 13.51 22.40
CA PHE A 23 19.91 13.61 20.99
C PHE A 23 21.10 12.70 20.64
N CYS A 24 20.96 11.92 19.56
CA CYS A 24 22.05 11.10 19.04
C CYS A 24 23.10 11.97 18.30
N GLY A 25 24.39 11.83 18.61
CA GLY A 25 25.49 12.44 17.86
C GLY A 25 25.74 13.94 18.09
N GLN A 26 25.02 14.59 19.03
CA GLN A 26 25.25 16.00 19.37
C GLN A 26 26.50 16.17 20.25
N LYS A 27 27.37 17.13 19.90
CA LYS A 27 28.57 17.44 20.70
C LYS A 27 28.15 17.98 22.07
N GLY A 28 28.67 17.38 23.15
CA GLY A 28 28.38 17.78 24.53
C GLY A 28 27.32 16.94 25.26
N THR A 29 26.70 15.94 24.60
CA THR A 29 25.77 14.98 25.24
C THR A 29 26.43 13.61 25.48
N SER A 30 25.82 12.78 26.34
CA SER A 30 26.21 11.37 26.59
C SER A 30 26.32 10.54 25.30
N ASN A 31 25.51 10.88 24.29
CA ASN A 31 25.40 10.19 23.01
C ASN A 31 26.24 10.80 21.88
N ALA A 32 27.21 11.68 22.18
CA ALA A 32 28.07 12.33 21.18
C ALA A 32 28.80 11.35 20.25
N LYS A 33 29.18 10.16 20.75
CA LYS A 33 29.87 9.11 19.96
C LYS A 33 28.90 8.13 19.26
N LYS A 34 27.59 8.29 19.42
CA LYS A 34 26.55 7.39 18.91
C LYS A 34 25.57 8.16 18.01
N PRO A 35 25.90 8.37 16.72
CA PRO A 35 25.11 9.21 15.82
C PRO A 35 23.95 8.49 15.13
N ILE A 36 23.76 7.19 15.36
CA ILE A 36 22.79 6.36 14.63
C ILE A 36 21.62 6.03 15.53
N LEU A 37 20.38 6.22 15.08
CA LEU A 37 19.19 5.77 15.79
C LEU A 37 18.81 4.33 15.38
N PHE A 38 18.63 3.48 16.39
CA PHE A 38 18.23 2.08 16.27
C PHE A 38 16.84 1.86 16.87
N TYR A 39 15.97 1.16 16.13
CA TYR A 39 14.62 0.80 16.55
C TYR A 39 14.57 -0.67 16.93
N PHE A 40 14.01 -1.00 18.10
CA PHE A 40 13.89 -2.39 18.54
C PHE A 40 12.91 -3.20 17.67
N ASN A 41 11.84 -2.56 17.21
CA ASN A 41 10.87 -3.17 16.30
C ASN A 41 10.28 -2.11 15.38
N ILE A 42 10.69 -2.13 14.11
CA ILE A 42 10.22 -1.17 13.10
C ILE A 42 8.79 -1.48 12.62
N LEU A 43 8.30 -2.71 12.76
CA LEU A 43 6.95 -3.09 12.32
C LEU A 43 5.87 -2.47 13.20
N LYS A 44 6.15 -2.28 14.49
CA LYS A 44 5.29 -1.51 15.40
C LYS A 44 5.16 -0.03 14.96
N CYS A 45 6.10 0.49 14.16
CA CYS A 45 6.03 1.84 13.57
C CYS A 45 5.14 1.94 12.32
N ALA A 46 4.72 0.83 11.72
CA ALA A 46 3.92 0.82 10.49
C ALA A 46 2.42 1.07 10.72
N ASN A 47 1.99 1.33 11.95
CA ASN A 47 0.59 1.62 12.26
C ASN A 47 0.21 3.06 11.79
N PRO A 48 -0.84 3.25 10.99
CA PRO A 48 -1.22 4.57 10.47
C PRO A 48 -1.50 5.64 11.54
N THR A 49 -1.78 5.27 12.80
CA THR A 49 -1.96 6.22 13.90
C THR A 49 -0.66 6.95 14.29
N ILE A 50 0.51 6.45 13.89
CA ILE A 50 1.84 6.99 14.23
C ILE A 50 2.17 8.24 13.39
N LEU A 51 1.53 8.41 12.23
CA LEU A 51 1.67 9.62 11.40
C LEU A 51 1.19 10.91 12.11
N ILE A 52 0.35 10.78 13.13
CA ILE A 52 -0.28 11.93 13.80
C ILE A 52 0.59 12.45 14.96
N ASN A 53 1.34 11.57 15.63
CA ASN A 53 2.17 11.93 16.80
C ASN A 53 3.68 11.97 16.48
N LEU A 54 4.10 11.55 15.28
CA LEU A 54 5.51 11.39 14.86
C LEU A 54 6.37 10.51 15.80
N GLN A 55 5.78 9.80 16.75
CA GLN A 55 6.49 9.07 17.79
C GLN A 55 6.13 7.59 17.73
N CYS A 56 7.11 6.76 17.39
CA CYS A 56 6.96 5.31 17.37
C CYS A 56 6.78 4.77 18.81
N PRO A 57 5.83 3.86 19.05
CA PRO A 57 5.59 3.23 20.36
C PRO A 57 6.61 2.13 20.67
N THR A 58 7.85 2.28 20.21
CA THR A 58 8.94 1.33 20.41
C THR A 58 10.14 1.98 21.03
N THR A 59 10.88 1.23 21.83
CA THR A 59 12.17 1.69 22.36
C THR A 59 13.15 2.01 21.22
N GLN A 60 13.71 3.21 21.25
CA GLN A 60 14.66 3.78 20.31
C GLN A 60 15.96 4.09 21.05
N MET A 61 17.09 3.73 20.45
CA MET A 61 18.40 3.92 21.08
C MET A 61 19.45 4.45 20.12
N CYS A 62 20.32 5.33 20.62
CA CYS A 62 21.50 5.76 19.88
C CYS A 62 22.57 4.66 19.89
N VAL A 63 23.09 4.29 18.72
CA VAL A 63 24.18 3.32 18.52
C VAL A 63 25.31 3.92 17.68
N SER A 64 26.51 3.35 17.79
CA SER A 64 27.70 3.78 17.03
C SER A 64 27.74 3.16 15.62
N GLN A 65 27.37 1.87 15.52
CA GLN A 65 27.40 1.09 14.30
C GLN A 65 26.09 0.30 14.15
N CYS A 66 25.71 0.03 12.91
CA CYS A 66 24.58 -0.84 12.62
C CYS A 66 24.98 -2.30 12.74
N PRO A 67 24.02 -3.17 13.05
CA PRO A 67 24.31 -4.59 13.06
C PRO A 67 24.66 -5.07 11.66
N ASP A 68 25.74 -5.86 11.57
CA ASP A 68 26.27 -6.40 10.32
C ASP A 68 25.89 -7.89 10.12
N LYS A 69 25.33 -8.52 11.16
CA LYS A 69 24.90 -9.93 11.16
C LYS A 69 23.49 -10.06 11.71
N PHE A 70 22.77 -11.07 11.22
CA PHE A 70 21.51 -11.48 11.81
C PHE A 70 21.77 -12.24 13.11
N ALA A 71 21.04 -11.92 14.17
CA ALA A 71 21.12 -12.63 15.44
C ALA A 71 19.80 -12.51 16.20
N THR A 72 19.30 -13.62 16.75
CA THR A 72 18.15 -13.60 17.65
C THR A 72 18.60 -13.54 19.11
N TYR A 73 17.76 -13.01 19.99
CA TYR A 73 18.06 -13.00 21.43
C TYR A 73 18.21 -14.43 21.97
N THR A 74 17.40 -15.37 21.47
CA THR A 74 17.48 -16.79 21.81
C THR A 74 18.80 -17.43 21.38
N GLU A 75 19.27 -17.12 20.18
CA GLU A 75 20.55 -17.59 19.67
C GLU A 75 21.73 -17.01 20.47
N MET A 76 21.66 -15.73 20.83
CA MET A 76 22.62 -15.11 21.74
C MET A 76 22.62 -15.80 23.12
N GLN A 77 21.45 -16.11 23.69
CA GLN A 77 21.34 -16.83 24.95
C GLN A 77 21.97 -18.22 24.91
N LEU A 78 21.94 -18.88 23.76
CA LEU A 78 22.53 -20.19 23.58
C LEU A 78 24.06 -20.08 23.37
N GLN A 79 24.50 -19.10 22.60
CA GLN A 79 25.92 -18.94 22.23
C GLN A 79 26.77 -18.22 23.28
N HIS A 80 26.21 -17.35 24.13
CA HIS A 80 27.01 -16.70 25.18
C HIS A 80 27.52 -17.70 26.23
N LYS A 81 26.82 -18.82 26.42
CA LYS A 81 27.27 -19.94 27.25
C LYS A 81 28.50 -20.64 26.67
N LEU A 82 28.69 -20.56 25.35
CA LEU A 82 29.83 -21.11 24.61
C LEU A 82 30.97 -20.08 24.44
N GLY A 83 30.67 -18.78 24.44
CA GLY A 83 31.68 -17.72 24.40
C GLY A 83 31.11 -16.31 24.61
N LYS A 84 31.77 -15.51 25.45
CA LYS A 84 31.35 -14.14 25.82
C LYS A 84 31.24 -13.16 24.64
N SER A 85 31.96 -13.40 23.55
CA SER A 85 32.01 -12.51 22.38
C SER A 85 30.64 -12.22 21.74
N TYR A 86 29.70 -13.16 21.79
CA TYR A 86 28.36 -12.96 21.21
C TYR A 86 27.49 -12.03 22.06
N TRP A 87 27.63 -12.09 23.39
CA TRP A 87 26.95 -11.17 24.29
C TRP A 87 27.50 -9.75 24.16
N ASP A 88 28.82 -9.59 24.09
CA ASP A 88 29.45 -8.27 23.96
C ASP A 88 29.07 -7.54 22.68
N TYR A 89 28.80 -8.29 21.59
CA TYR A 89 28.25 -7.74 20.36
C TYR A 89 26.75 -7.36 20.52
N TYR A 90 25.92 -8.26 21.05
CA TYR A 90 24.47 -8.04 21.16
C TYR A 90 24.11 -6.93 22.17
N ARG A 91 24.87 -6.82 23.27
CA ARG A 91 24.69 -5.83 24.35
C ARG A 91 24.70 -4.39 23.86
N GLN A 92 25.41 -4.10 22.76
CA GLN A 92 25.49 -2.76 22.17
C GLN A 92 24.12 -2.24 21.69
N PHE A 93 23.17 -3.14 21.48
CA PHE A 93 21.81 -2.87 21.02
C PHE A 93 20.76 -3.03 22.14
N CYS A 94 21.16 -3.16 23.41
CA CYS A 94 20.29 -3.25 24.58
C CYS A 94 20.30 -1.98 25.45
N LYS A 95 19.27 -1.80 26.30
CA LYS A 95 19.15 -0.62 27.19
C LYS A 95 20.40 -0.43 28.07
N PRO A 96 20.82 0.82 28.32
CA PRO A 96 21.94 1.10 29.21
C PRO A 96 21.63 0.61 30.64
N GLY A 97 22.52 -0.22 31.20
CA GLY A 97 22.35 -0.85 32.51
C GLY A 97 21.87 -2.31 32.48
N PHE A 98 21.43 -2.82 31.33
CA PHE A 98 21.05 -4.23 31.19
C PHE A 98 22.28 -5.15 31.05
N ASN A 99 22.55 -5.95 32.09
CA ASN A 99 23.75 -6.79 32.18
C ASN A 99 23.46 -8.29 32.42
N ASN A 100 22.19 -8.71 32.43
CA ASN A 100 21.80 -10.07 32.77
C ASN A 100 21.31 -10.86 31.53
N PRO A 101 22.19 -11.55 30.79
CA PRO A 101 21.81 -12.30 29.59
C PRO A 101 20.91 -13.51 29.89
N ASP A 102 20.91 -14.04 31.12
CA ASP A 102 20.14 -15.23 31.52
C ASP A 102 18.66 -14.92 31.84
N LYS A 103 18.24 -13.65 31.81
CA LYS A 103 16.83 -13.27 32.02
C LYS A 103 15.93 -13.95 30.97
N PRO A 104 14.78 -14.56 31.34
CA PRO A 104 13.93 -15.28 30.39
C PRO A 104 13.43 -14.36 29.28
N VAL A 105 13.47 -14.85 28.04
CA VAL A 105 13.14 -14.09 26.81
C VAL A 105 11.78 -13.38 26.92
N SER A 106 10.78 -14.03 27.49
CA SER A 106 9.43 -13.47 27.66
C SER A 106 9.39 -12.22 28.56
N GLN A 107 10.28 -12.10 29.55
CA GLN A 107 10.39 -10.91 30.40
C GLN A 107 11.22 -9.82 29.71
N VAL A 108 12.33 -10.19 29.06
CA VAL A 108 13.18 -9.25 28.29
C VAL A 108 12.38 -8.54 27.20
N LEU A 109 11.49 -9.26 26.52
CA LEU A 109 10.63 -8.70 25.47
C LEU A 109 9.45 -7.90 26.01
N ARG A 110 8.96 -8.20 27.22
CA ARG A 110 7.89 -7.46 27.89
C ARG A 110 8.38 -6.09 28.40
N ASP A 111 9.59 -6.07 28.96
CA ASP A 111 10.21 -4.88 29.53
C ASP A 111 10.95 -4.04 28.46
N GLU A 112 10.99 -4.53 27.22
CA GLU A 112 11.76 -3.97 26.10
C GLU A 112 13.22 -3.69 26.48
N ASP A 113 13.87 -4.63 27.18
CA ASP A 113 15.27 -4.50 27.62
C ASP A 113 16.26 -4.64 26.45
N CYS A 114 15.96 -5.54 25.52
CA CYS A 114 16.72 -5.82 24.30
C CYS A 114 15.76 -6.14 23.14
N PRO A 115 16.19 -5.97 21.87
CA PRO A 115 15.43 -6.43 20.71
C PRO A 115 15.29 -7.96 20.70
N SER A 116 14.23 -8.49 20.08
CA SER A 116 14.03 -9.95 19.91
C SER A 116 14.96 -10.54 18.85
N MET A 117 15.21 -9.76 17.81
CA MET A 117 16.10 -10.11 16.73
C MET A 117 16.75 -8.86 16.16
N ILE A 118 17.97 -9.03 15.68
CA ILE A 118 18.77 -8.00 15.04
C ILE A 118 18.90 -8.40 13.58
N ILE A 119 18.57 -7.47 12.68
CA ILE A 119 18.63 -7.68 11.23
C ILE A 119 19.82 -6.88 10.68
N PRO A 120 20.69 -7.49 9.85
CA PRO A 120 21.82 -6.79 9.26
C PRO A 120 21.31 -5.59 8.46
N SER A 121 21.80 -4.40 8.79
CA SER A 121 21.29 -3.17 8.23
C SER A 121 22.41 -2.18 7.97
N ARG A 122 22.26 -1.38 6.91
CA ARG A 122 23.15 -0.26 6.63
C ARG A 122 22.54 1.01 7.23
N PRO A 123 23.36 1.97 7.70
CA PRO A 123 22.85 3.26 8.12
C PRO A 123 22.16 3.94 6.93
N CYS A 124 20.86 4.21 7.03
CA CYS A 124 20.19 5.13 6.12
C CYS A 124 20.83 6.50 6.31
N LYS A 125 21.67 6.91 5.36
CA LYS A 125 22.08 8.31 5.25
C LYS A 125 20.92 9.04 4.62
N HIS A 126 20.34 10.04 5.28
CA HIS A 126 19.53 11.00 4.55
C HIS A 126 20.42 11.61 3.47
N PRO A 127 20.10 11.46 2.17
CA PRO A 127 20.79 12.25 1.17
C PRO A 127 20.54 13.70 1.54
N THR A 128 21.64 14.43 1.74
CA THR A 128 21.69 15.86 2.06
C THR A 128 20.49 16.61 1.48
N THR A 129 19.78 17.29 2.37
CA THR A 129 18.71 18.28 2.13
C THR A 129 19.06 19.35 1.09
N GLN A 130 20.30 19.39 0.60
CA GLN A 130 20.75 20.27 -0.48
C GLN A 130 20.42 19.76 -1.89
N HIS A 131 20.00 18.50 -2.06
CA HIS A 131 19.46 18.00 -3.34
C HIS A 131 17.93 17.84 -3.36
N CYS A 132 17.24 18.05 -2.24
CA CYS A 132 15.78 18.02 -2.18
C CYS A 132 15.08 19.31 -2.66
N MET A 133 15.83 20.41 -2.85
CA MET A 133 15.26 21.72 -3.21
C MET A 133 15.35 22.08 -4.69
N SER A 134 15.96 21.25 -5.55
CA SER A 134 16.10 21.56 -6.98
C SER A 134 15.45 20.48 -7.85
N GLY A 135 14.23 20.77 -8.33
CA GLY A 135 13.68 20.43 -9.66
C GLY A 135 13.65 18.99 -10.20
N LYS A 136 14.42 18.03 -9.68
CA LYS A 136 14.52 16.64 -10.16
C LYS A 136 13.70 15.71 -9.24
N ARG A 137 12.42 16.04 -9.08
CA ARG A 137 11.51 15.42 -8.10
C ARG A 137 11.08 13.97 -8.39
N LEU A 138 11.19 13.47 -9.62
CA LEU A 138 10.69 12.11 -9.93
C LEU A 138 11.71 10.98 -9.67
N LEU A 139 13.02 11.27 -9.73
CA LEU A 139 14.07 10.25 -9.63
C LEU A 139 14.36 9.78 -8.19
N CYS A 140 14.22 10.65 -7.18
CA CYS A 140 14.52 10.27 -5.79
C CYS A 140 13.45 9.38 -5.14
N MET A 141 12.18 9.48 -5.52
CA MET A 141 11.12 8.56 -5.06
C MET A 141 11.25 7.18 -5.71
N LEU A 142 11.96 7.08 -6.84
CA LEU A 142 12.31 5.84 -7.53
C LEU A 142 13.69 5.28 -7.09
N ASN A 143 14.39 5.92 -6.16
CA ASN A 143 15.76 5.53 -5.83
C ASN A 143 15.89 4.16 -5.13
N PRO A 144 14.88 3.62 -4.42
CA PRO A 144 14.90 2.20 -4.03
C PRO A 144 14.78 1.25 -5.23
N LEU A 145 14.14 1.65 -6.34
CA LEU A 145 14.14 0.87 -7.59
C LEU A 145 15.53 0.86 -8.23
N TYR A 146 16.25 1.99 -8.22
CA TYR A 146 17.54 2.14 -8.89
C TYR A 146 18.72 1.34 -8.26
N SER A 147 18.53 0.76 -7.07
CA SER A 147 19.58 0.02 -6.35
C SER A 147 19.55 -1.51 -6.54
N LEU A 148 18.67 -2.04 -7.40
CA LEU A 148 18.62 -3.46 -7.78
C LEU A 148 18.72 -3.63 -9.31
N GLN A 149 19.94 -3.54 -9.86
CA GLN A 149 20.24 -3.83 -11.28
C GLN A 149 19.62 -5.14 -11.85
N PRO A 150 19.37 -6.22 -11.07
CA PRO A 150 18.64 -7.40 -11.56
C PRO A 150 17.11 -7.25 -11.58
N ALA A 151 16.52 -6.48 -10.66
CA ALA A 151 15.06 -6.33 -10.54
C ALA A 151 14.48 -5.43 -11.64
N ASP A 152 15.21 -4.41 -12.06
CA ASP A 152 14.80 -3.51 -13.15
C ASP A 152 14.66 -4.26 -14.48
N ARG A 153 15.55 -5.22 -14.76
CA ARG A 153 15.45 -6.10 -15.94
C ARG A 153 14.25 -7.05 -15.83
N GLY A 154 13.97 -7.59 -14.64
CA GLY A 154 12.78 -8.40 -14.39
C GLY A 154 11.47 -7.63 -14.59
N LEU A 155 11.43 -6.36 -14.19
CA LEU A 155 10.27 -5.49 -14.39
C LEU A 155 10.09 -5.11 -15.87
N LEU A 156 11.18 -4.86 -16.59
CA LEU A 156 11.17 -4.64 -18.04
C LEU A 156 10.71 -5.89 -18.81
N ILE A 157 11.17 -7.08 -18.40
CA ILE A 157 10.69 -8.35 -18.96
C ILE A 157 9.22 -8.55 -18.62
N SER A 158 8.78 -8.27 -17.38
CA SER A 158 7.36 -8.33 -16.99
C SER A 158 6.50 -7.37 -17.82
N LEU A 159 7.00 -6.16 -18.10
CA LEU A 159 6.33 -5.19 -18.96
C LEU A 159 6.28 -5.68 -20.41
N ALA A 160 7.37 -6.23 -20.93
CA ALA A 160 7.40 -6.82 -22.27
C ALA A 160 6.47 -8.04 -22.39
N VAL A 161 6.46 -8.95 -21.41
CA VAL A 161 5.58 -10.13 -21.38
C VAL A 161 4.12 -9.71 -21.25
N SER A 162 3.81 -8.71 -20.42
CA SER A 162 2.44 -8.16 -20.30
C SER A 162 2.01 -7.52 -21.61
N LEU A 163 2.90 -6.77 -22.26
CA LEU A 163 2.63 -6.12 -23.54
C LEU A 163 2.47 -7.15 -24.67
N VAL A 164 3.27 -8.22 -24.70
CA VAL A 164 3.09 -9.36 -25.62
C VAL A 164 1.76 -10.07 -25.34
N PHE A 165 1.41 -10.34 -24.09
CA PHE A 165 0.11 -10.94 -23.75
C PHE A 165 -1.07 -10.08 -24.21
N ILE A 166 -0.96 -8.76 -24.10
CA ILE A 166 -1.99 -7.82 -24.57
C ILE A 166 -2.01 -7.71 -26.10
N LEU A 167 -0.85 -7.78 -26.75
CA LEU A 167 -0.78 -7.92 -28.20
C LEU A 167 -1.35 -9.27 -28.67
N LEU A 168 -1.25 -10.34 -27.88
CA LEU A 168 -1.89 -11.62 -28.17
C LEU A 168 -3.42 -11.56 -27.99
N LEU A 169 -3.92 -10.81 -27.00
CA LEU A 169 -5.36 -10.50 -26.85
C LEU A 169 -5.96 -9.83 -28.09
N ARG A 170 -5.14 -9.13 -28.89
CA ARG A 170 -5.53 -8.48 -30.15
C ARG A 170 -5.98 -9.46 -31.22
N PHE A 171 -5.25 -10.56 -31.41
CA PHE A 171 -5.44 -11.43 -32.58
C PHE A 171 -6.54 -12.47 -32.38
N THR A 172 -6.79 -12.92 -31.15
CA THR A 172 -7.78 -13.98 -30.89
C THR A 172 -8.44 -13.91 -29.50
N ALA A 173 -8.94 -12.75 -29.06
CA ALA A 173 -9.58 -12.58 -27.73
C ALA A 173 -10.56 -13.70 -27.31
N GLY A 174 -11.40 -14.17 -28.24
CA GLY A 174 -12.33 -15.27 -27.98
C GLY A 174 -11.62 -16.60 -27.71
N LEU A 175 -10.62 -16.96 -28.54
CA LEU A 175 -9.80 -18.15 -28.32
C LEU A 175 -8.99 -18.02 -27.03
N LEU A 176 -8.41 -16.85 -26.79
CA LEU A 176 -7.57 -16.59 -25.63
C LEU A 176 -8.36 -16.82 -24.32
N LEU A 177 -9.58 -16.31 -24.22
CA LEU A 177 -10.42 -16.53 -23.03
C LEU A 177 -10.77 -18.00 -22.80
N TRP A 178 -11.05 -18.77 -23.85
CA TRP A 178 -11.25 -20.22 -23.70
C TRP A 178 -9.95 -20.91 -23.28
N THR A 179 -8.81 -20.54 -23.87
CA THR A 179 -7.52 -21.11 -23.49
C THR A 179 -7.13 -20.75 -22.06
N THR A 180 -7.45 -19.56 -21.55
CA THR A 180 -7.16 -19.19 -20.15
C THR A 180 -8.07 -19.94 -19.18
N ILE A 181 -9.36 -20.09 -19.49
CA ILE A 181 -10.29 -20.88 -18.66
C ILE A 181 -9.81 -22.34 -18.61
N ILE A 182 -9.52 -22.94 -19.76
CA ILE A 182 -9.03 -24.33 -19.84
C ILE A 182 -7.69 -24.47 -19.12
N SER A 183 -6.76 -23.54 -19.33
CA SER A 183 -5.45 -23.56 -18.68
C SER A 183 -5.57 -23.47 -17.16
N VAL A 184 -6.45 -22.63 -16.62
CA VAL A 184 -6.65 -22.52 -15.16
C VAL A 184 -7.24 -23.81 -14.60
N VAL A 185 -8.25 -24.39 -15.25
CA VAL A 185 -8.84 -25.66 -14.81
C VAL A 185 -7.81 -26.78 -14.83
N LEU A 186 -6.98 -26.87 -15.88
CA LEU A 186 -5.90 -27.86 -15.96
C LEU A 186 -4.81 -27.65 -14.89
N LEU A 187 -4.45 -26.40 -14.58
CA LEU A 187 -3.47 -26.09 -13.54
C LEU A 187 -3.99 -26.44 -12.14
N LEU A 188 -5.28 -26.19 -11.87
CA LEU A 188 -5.91 -26.59 -10.60
C LEU A 188 -6.00 -28.11 -10.49
N ALA A 189 -6.40 -28.79 -11.56
CA ALA A 189 -6.42 -30.25 -11.63
C ALA A 189 -5.03 -30.86 -11.40
N TYR A 190 -3.99 -30.29 -12.03
CA TYR A 190 -2.61 -30.68 -11.79
C TYR A 190 -2.17 -30.42 -10.34
N GLY A 191 -2.54 -29.27 -9.77
CA GLY A 191 -2.28 -28.94 -8.37
C GLY A 191 -2.92 -29.92 -7.40
N MET A 192 -4.16 -30.34 -7.65
CA MET A 192 -4.83 -31.38 -6.87
C MET A 192 -4.14 -32.73 -7.00
N TRP A 193 -3.77 -33.13 -8.22
CA TRP A 193 -3.01 -34.35 -8.45
C TRP A 193 -1.68 -34.32 -7.69
N TYR A 194 -0.91 -33.25 -7.82
CA TYR A 194 0.36 -33.08 -7.11
C TYR A 194 0.19 -33.12 -5.59
N CYS A 195 -0.78 -32.39 -5.04
CA CYS A 195 -1.07 -32.41 -3.60
C CYS A 195 -1.47 -33.81 -3.12
N SER A 196 -2.24 -34.57 -3.91
CA SER A 196 -2.66 -35.93 -3.54
C SER A 196 -1.50 -36.92 -3.55
N VAL A 197 -0.56 -36.80 -4.51
CA VAL A 197 0.67 -37.61 -4.55
C VAL A 197 1.55 -37.32 -3.33
N VAL A 198 1.83 -36.04 -3.07
CA VAL A 198 2.68 -35.63 -1.93
C VAL A 198 2.05 -36.03 -0.60
N TRP A 199 0.74 -35.82 -0.44
CA TRP A 199 0.00 -36.28 0.74
C TRP A 199 0.10 -37.80 0.93
N SER A 200 0.02 -38.57 -0.16
CA SER A 200 0.20 -40.03 -0.11
C SER A 200 1.62 -40.43 0.28
N GLN A 201 2.65 -39.71 -0.19
CA GLN A 201 4.05 -39.96 0.16
C GLN A 201 4.31 -39.68 1.65
N LEU A 202 3.83 -38.54 2.17
CA LEU A 202 3.99 -38.18 3.57
C LEU A 202 3.28 -39.15 4.52
N ARG A 203 2.25 -39.86 4.06
CA ARG A 203 1.53 -40.84 4.88
C ARG A 203 2.42 -41.97 5.42
N HIS A 204 3.55 -42.23 4.79
CA HIS A 204 4.50 -43.26 5.20
C HIS A 204 5.69 -42.72 6.00
N THR A 205 5.79 -41.40 6.23
CA THR A 205 6.93 -40.78 6.90
C THR A 205 6.62 -40.56 8.39
N PRO A 206 7.36 -41.16 9.34
CA PRO A 206 7.12 -40.95 10.77
C PRO A 206 7.43 -39.50 11.17
N GLY A 207 6.49 -38.85 11.88
CA GLY A 207 6.61 -37.44 12.32
C GLY A 207 5.85 -36.41 11.49
N SER A 208 5.23 -36.79 10.35
CA SER A 208 4.44 -35.88 9.51
C SER A 208 3.01 -35.60 10.01
N ASP A 209 2.60 -36.28 11.08
CA ASP A 209 1.21 -36.37 11.54
C ASP A 209 0.86 -35.36 12.65
N VAL A 210 1.82 -34.50 13.01
CA VAL A 210 1.69 -33.46 14.04
C VAL A 210 0.69 -32.38 13.62
N ALA A 211 -0.10 -31.89 14.57
CA ALA A 211 -1.11 -30.88 14.29
C ALA A 211 -0.50 -29.49 14.09
N ILE A 212 -1.01 -28.70 13.13
CA ILE A 212 -0.55 -27.31 12.88
C ILE A 212 -0.66 -26.45 14.15
N ALA A 213 -1.65 -26.72 15.01
CA ALA A 213 -1.85 -26.04 16.28
C ALA A 213 -0.75 -26.34 17.32
N GLU A 214 -0.07 -27.48 17.23
CA GLU A 214 0.99 -27.89 18.17
C GLU A 214 2.35 -27.31 17.79
N VAL A 215 2.57 -26.99 16.51
CA VAL A 215 3.84 -26.44 15.99
C VAL A 215 4.01 -24.94 16.32
N GLY A 216 2.93 -24.22 16.67
CA GLY A 216 2.97 -22.77 16.91
C GLY A 216 3.23 -21.95 15.64
N LEU A 217 3.25 -20.61 15.73
CA LEU A 217 3.52 -19.73 14.59
C LEU A 217 5.03 -19.54 14.41
N GLN A 218 5.65 -20.39 13.60
CA GLN A 218 7.06 -20.30 13.24
C GLN A 218 7.21 -19.64 11.86
N THR A 219 8.24 -18.83 11.64
CA THR A 219 8.39 -18.06 10.37
C THR A 219 8.92 -18.90 9.19
N ASP A 220 9.34 -20.13 9.45
CA ASP A 220 9.92 -21.02 8.44
C ASP A 220 8.84 -21.86 7.74
N LEU A 221 8.46 -21.44 6.53
CA LEU A 221 7.45 -22.11 5.69
C LEU A 221 7.79 -23.57 5.35
N GLN A 222 9.09 -23.92 5.34
CA GLN A 222 9.55 -25.28 5.06
C GLN A 222 9.04 -26.30 6.07
N VAL A 223 8.87 -25.90 7.34
CA VAL A 223 8.34 -26.78 8.40
C VAL A 223 6.89 -27.16 8.06
N TYR A 224 6.06 -26.18 7.69
CA TYR A 224 4.66 -26.45 7.34
C TYR A 224 4.51 -27.30 6.06
N LEU A 225 5.44 -27.19 5.10
CA LEU A 225 5.41 -28.02 3.89
C LEU A 225 5.78 -29.49 4.15
N GLN A 226 6.41 -29.81 5.29
CA GLN A 226 6.69 -31.18 5.70
C GLN A 226 5.52 -31.84 6.47
N LEU A 227 4.47 -31.08 6.81
CA LEU A 227 3.31 -31.60 7.54
C LEU A 227 2.25 -32.18 6.58
N ARG A 228 1.72 -33.36 6.92
CA ARG A 228 0.62 -34.02 6.18
C ARG A 228 -0.67 -33.19 6.19
N GLN A 229 -0.95 -32.51 7.30
CA GLN A 229 -2.15 -31.67 7.46
C GLN A 229 -2.17 -30.47 6.50
N THR A 230 -1.01 -29.92 6.13
CA THR A 230 -0.95 -28.78 5.21
C THR A 230 -1.40 -29.18 3.79
N TRP A 231 -0.96 -30.36 3.33
CA TRP A 231 -1.30 -30.85 1.99
C TRP A 231 -2.78 -31.25 1.85
N ILE A 232 -3.42 -31.77 2.91
CA ILE A 232 -4.85 -32.05 2.87
C ILE A 232 -5.67 -30.75 2.84
N VAL A 233 -5.26 -29.71 3.58
CA VAL A 233 -5.88 -28.38 3.52
C VAL A 233 -5.75 -27.78 2.12
N PHE A 234 -4.56 -27.86 1.50
CA PHE A 234 -4.37 -27.42 0.12
C PHE A 234 -5.26 -28.18 -0.87
N LEU A 235 -5.32 -29.52 -0.76
CA LEU A 235 -6.17 -30.34 -1.62
C LEU A 235 -7.65 -29.93 -1.53
N VAL A 236 -8.20 -29.78 -0.32
CA VAL A 236 -9.60 -29.35 -0.13
C VAL A 236 -9.80 -27.94 -0.68
N SER A 237 -8.89 -27.00 -0.42
CA SER A 237 -9.01 -25.61 -0.89
C SER A 237 -8.99 -25.50 -2.43
N LEU A 238 -8.12 -26.26 -3.09
CA LEU A 238 -8.04 -26.32 -4.55
C LEU A 238 -9.29 -26.97 -5.15
N GLY A 239 -9.78 -28.07 -4.54
CA GLY A 239 -11.00 -28.75 -5.00
C GLY A 239 -12.26 -27.88 -4.88
N VAL A 240 -12.42 -27.15 -3.77
CA VAL A 240 -13.53 -26.19 -3.61
C VAL A 240 -13.44 -25.09 -4.65
N THR A 241 -12.24 -24.58 -4.90
CA THR A 241 -12.01 -23.54 -5.92
C THR A 241 -12.39 -24.07 -7.30
N GLU A 242 -11.88 -25.23 -7.72
CA GLU A 242 -12.19 -25.81 -9.03
C GLU A 242 -13.68 -26.11 -9.21
N ALA A 243 -14.33 -26.70 -8.20
CA ALA A 243 -15.76 -26.96 -8.22
C ALA A 243 -16.58 -25.66 -8.38
N SER A 244 -16.19 -24.59 -7.70
CA SER A 244 -16.86 -23.28 -7.80
C SER A 244 -16.75 -22.68 -9.21
N ILE A 245 -15.60 -22.84 -9.87
CA ILE A 245 -15.36 -22.36 -11.24
C ILE A 245 -16.21 -23.17 -12.22
N LEU A 246 -16.20 -24.50 -12.12
CA LEU A 246 -17.01 -25.37 -12.98
C LEU A 246 -18.51 -25.11 -12.80
N ALA A 247 -18.98 -24.94 -11.56
CA ALA A 247 -20.35 -24.58 -11.27
C ALA A 247 -20.73 -23.24 -11.93
N MET A 248 -19.89 -22.21 -11.82
CA MET A 248 -20.13 -20.93 -12.50
C MET A 248 -20.26 -21.12 -14.02
N LEU A 249 -19.32 -21.84 -14.64
CA LEU A 249 -19.31 -22.06 -16.10
C LEU A 249 -20.55 -22.82 -16.59
N ILE A 250 -21.03 -23.79 -15.81
CA ILE A 250 -22.20 -24.62 -16.15
C ILE A 250 -23.51 -23.85 -15.92
N PHE A 251 -23.73 -23.34 -14.69
CA PHE A 251 -24.99 -22.69 -14.32
C PHE A 251 -25.20 -21.36 -15.04
N LEU A 252 -24.14 -20.56 -15.21
CA LEU A 252 -24.21 -19.26 -15.87
C LEU A 252 -23.84 -19.32 -17.35
N ARG A 253 -23.81 -20.50 -17.99
CA ARG A 253 -23.37 -20.70 -19.39
C ARG A 253 -23.95 -19.70 -20.39
N ARG A 254 -25.25 -19.39 -20.27
CA ARG A 254 -25.93 -18.43 -21.16
C ARG A 254 -25.39 -17.01 -20.97
N ARG A 255 -25.11 -16.62 -19.73
CA ARG A 255 -24.58 -15.30 -19.37
C ARG A 255 -23.09 -15.19 -19.68
N VAL A 256 -22.32 -16.25 -19.40
CA VAL A 256 -20.90 -16.36 -19.77
C VAL A 256 -20.70 -16.18 -21.28
N ARG A 257 -21.55 -16.77 -22.13
CA ARG A 257 -21.48 -16.53 -23.58
C ARG A 257 -21.68 -15.05 -23.96
N VAL A 258 -22.57 -14.34 -23.28
CA VAL A 258 -22.80 -12.91 -23.51
C VAL A 258 -21.60 -12.09 -23.05
N SER A 259 -21.06 -12.34 -21.85
CA SER A 259 -19.84 -11.67 -21.36
C SER A 259 -18.64 -11.93 -22.27
N ILE A 260 -18.44 -13.15 -22.75
CA ILE A 260 -17.38 -13.48 -23.72
C ILE A 260 -17.59 -12.74 -25.05
N ALA A 261 -18.83 -12.61 -25.52
CA ALA A 261 -19.13 -11.83 -26.72
C ALA A 261 -18.80 -10.34 -26.53
N LEU A 262 -19.15 -9.75 -25.38
CA LEU A 262 -18.79 -8.37 -25.05
C LEU A 262 -17.28 -8.20 -24.93
N LEU A 263 -16.57 -9.11 -24.25
CA LEU A 263 -15.11 -9.07 -24.14
C LEU A 263 -14.43 -9.19 -25.51
N ARG A 264 -15.00 -9.99 -26.42
CA ARG A 264 -14.51 -10.10 -27.81
C ARG A 264 -14.67 -8.78 -28.55
N GLU A 265 -15.82 -8.11 -28.42
CA GLU A 265 -16.05 -6.80 -29.03
C GLU A 265 -15.19 -5.70 -28.39
N ALA A 266 -15.01 -5.74 -27.07
CA ALA A 266 -14.11 -4.85 -26.33
C ALA A 266 -12.66 -5.00 -26.82
N SER A 267 -12.19 -6.24 -27.03
CA SER A 267 -10.85 -6.46 -27.58
C SER A 267 -10.70 -5.90 -29.00
N LYS A 268 -11.73 -6.01 -29.85
CA LYS A 268 -11.71 -5.35 -31.17
C LYS A 268 -11.65 -3.83 -31.04
N ALA A 269 -12.44 -3.24 -30.14
CA ALA A 269 -12.45 -1.80 -29.89
C ALA A 269 -11.07 -1.29 -29.44
N ILE A 270 -10.47 -1.95 -28.45
CA ILE A 270 -9.12 -1.65 -27.96
C ILE A 270 -8.08 -1.89 -29.06
N GLY A 271 -8.25 -2.96 -29.86
CA GLY A 271 -7.47 -3.27 -31.05
C GLY A 271 -7.40 -2.14 -32.09
N HIS A 272 -8.53 -1.45 -32.29
CA HIS A 272 -8.60 -0.27 -33.17
C HIS A 272 -8.00 0.98 -32.51
N ILE A 273 -8.12 1.11 -31.18
CA ILE A 273 -7.68 2.29 -30.43
C ILE A 273 -6.61 1.91 -29.40
N MET A 274 -5.45 1.45 -29.90
CA MET A 274 -4.37 0.94 -29.06
C MET A 274 -3.82 1.96 -28.06
N SER A 275 -3.97 3.26 -28.33
CA SER A 275 -3.56 4.32 -27.41
C SER A 275 -4.25 4.23 -26.04
N THR A 276 -5.46 3.63 -25.96
CA THR A 276 -6.20 3.45 -24.70
C THR A 276 -5.43 2.64 -23.66
N LEU A 277 -4.57 1.70 -24.08
CA LEU A 277 -3.76 0.88 -23.19
C LEU A 277 -2.64 1.66 -22.47
N PHE A 278 -2.20 2.78 -23.05
CA PHE A 278 -1.18 3.64 -22.44
C PHE A 278 -1.78 4.66 -21.46
N PHE A 279 -3.10 4.85 -21.50
CA PHE A 279 -3.77 5.85 -20.70
C PHE A 279 -3.66 5.65 -19.17
N PRO A 280 -3.66 4.41 -18.62
CA PRO A 280 -3.37 4.19 -17.19
C PRO A 280 -2.02 4.75 -16.72
N VAL A 281 -1.02 4.89 -17.62
CA VAL A 281 0.27 5.53 -17.29
C VAL A 281 0.06 7.02 -17.02
N VAL A 282 -0.80 7.69 -17.80
CA VAL A 282 -1.15 9.09 -17.59
C VAL A 282 -1.87 9.25 -16.25
N THR A 283 -2.82 8.38 -15.92
CA THR A 283 -3.48 8.40 -14.60
C THR A 283 -2.48 8.16 -13.47
N PHE A 284 -1.56 7.20 -13.63
CA PHE A 284 -0.53 6.93 -12.62
C PHE A 284 0.36 8.15 -12.34
N LEU A 285 0.78 8.87 -13.39
CA LEU A 285 1.54 10.12 -13.25
C LEU A 285 0.73 11.19 -12.52
N LEU A 286 -0.55 11.34 -12.87
CA LEU A 286 -1.44 12.31 -12.22
C LEU A 286 -1.66 11.98 -10.73
N LEU A 287 -1.90 10.71 -10.40
CA LEU A 287 -2.05 10.25 -9.02
C LEU A 287 -0.76 10.43 -8.21
N THR A 288 0.40 10.14 -8.81
CA THR A 288 1.71 10.36 -8.19
C THR A 288 1.93 11.84 -7.88
N LEU A 289 1.55 12.72 -8.80
CA LEU A 289 1.57 14.17 -8.56
C LEU A 289 0.67 14.55 -7.38
N CYS A 290 -0.58 14.08 -7.34
CA CYS A 290 -1.51 14.33 -6.23
C CYS A 290 -0.95 13.88 -4.87
N ILE A 291 -0.39 12.67 -4.80
CA ILE A 291 0.23 12.12 -3.57
C ILE A 291 1.42 12.98 -3.16
N SER A 292 2.28 13.36 -4.10
CA SER A 292 3.46 14.19 -3.80
C SER A 292 3.07 15.56 -3.25
N CYS A 293 2.08 16.23 -3.85
CA CYS A 293 1.58 17.53 -3.39
C CYS A 293 0.96 17.43 -2.00
N TRP A 294 0.15 16.40 -1.75
CA TRP A 294 -0.44 16.18 -0.43
C TRP A 294 0.63 15.91 0.64
N ALA A 295 1.60 15.04 0.35
CA ALA A 295 2.65 14.68 1.31
C ALA A 295 3.51 15.89 1.68
N VAL A 296 3.91 16.70 0.68
CA VAL A 296 4.65 17.95 0.90
C VAL A 296 3.84 18.88 1.81
N THR A 297 2.58 19.17 1.46
CA THR A 297 1.72 20.07 2.26
C THR A 297 1.51 19.53 3.68
N ALA A 298 1.29 18.22 3.84
CA ALA A 298 1.10 17.59 5.14
C ALA A 298 2.34 17.72 6.02
N VAL A 299 3.54 17.48 5.47
CA VAL A 299 4.82 17.60 6.18
C VAL A 299 5.10 19.05 6.55
N TYR A 300 4.92 20.00 5.63
CA TYR A 300 5.09 21.42 5.93
C TYR A 300 4.16 21.85 7.07
N LEU A 301 2.88 21.46 7.01
CA LEU A 301 1.90 21.79 8.03
C LEU A 301 2.17 21.10 9.37
N ALA A 302 2.67 19.86 9.39
CA ALA A 302 3.10 19.20 10.63
C ALA A 302 4.35 19.86 11.24
N SER A 303 5.24 20.38 10.39
CA SER A 303 6.51 20.98 10.80
C SER A 303 6.40 22.44 11.26
N SER A 304 5.32 23.16 10.94
CA SER A 304 5.22 24.62 11.14
C SER A 304 5.14 25.11 12.59
N GLY A 305 4.99 24.22 13.58
CA GLY A 305 5.01 24.62 15.01
C GLY A 305 6.36 25.18 15.49
N GLU A 306 6.37 26.03 16.50
CA GLU A 306 7.60 26.34 17.25
C GLU A 306 7.76 25.40 18.45
N ALA A 307 8.98 25.17 18.91
CA ALA A 307 9.26 24.33 20.08
C ALA A 307 9.06 25.14 21.36
N ILE A 308 8.12 24.74 22.21
CA ILE A 308 7.95 25.36 23.53
C ILE A 308 8.66 24.50 24.59
N TYR A 309 9.55 25.16 25.32
CA TYR A 309 10.22 24.58 26.48
C TYR A 309 9.60 25.14 27.76
N LYS A 310 9.41 24.28 28.75
CA LYS A 310 8.86 24.63 30.05
C LYS A 310 9.82 24.27 31.17
N VAL A 311 9.81 25.09 32.22
CA VAL A 311 10.61 24.84 33.43
C VAL A 311 9.96 23.72 34.24
N THR A 312 10.74 22.67 34.52
CA THR A 312 10.36 21.56 35.38
C THR A 312 11.30 21.52 36.59
N SER A 313 10.78 21.60 37.80
CA SER A 313 11.55 21.46 39.04
C SER A 313 11.18 20.16 39.76
N PRO A 314 12.15 19.52 40.46
CA PRO A 314 11.86 18.41 41.37
C PRO A 314 11.10 18.86 42.63
N ASP A 315 11.30 20.12 43.05
CA ASP A 315 10.60 20.70 44.20
C ASP A 315 9.28 21.39 43.78
N VAL A 316 8.20 21.13 44.53
CA VAL A 316 6.85 21.69 44.31
C VAL A 316 6.77 23.19 44.65
N SER A 317 7.76 23.71 45.36
CA SER A 317 7.80 25.10 45.86
C SER A 317 8.28 26.14 44.84
N CYS A 318 8.65 25.75 43.61
CA CYS A 318 9.18 26.69 42.62
C CYS A 318 8.05 27.49 41.90
N PRO A 319 8.03 28.84 41.98
CA PRO A 319 6.99 29.67 41.38
C PRO A 319 7.06 29.73 39.84
N TYR A 320 8.17 29.30 39.24
CA TYR A 320 8.39 29.30 37.80
C TYR A 320 8.01 27.97 37.11
N THR A 321 7.46 27.02 37.85
CA THR A 321 7.00 25.73 37.29
C THR A 321 5.98 25.96 36.18
N ASN A 322 6.11 25.27 35.04
CA ASN A 322 5.31 25.44 33.81
C ASN A 322 5.46 26.76 33.05
N SER A 323 6.33 27.68 33.48
CA SER A 323 6.66 28.89 32.70
C SER A 323 7.49 28.56 31.46
N THR A 324 7.35 29.36 30.41
CA THR A 324 8.12 29.20 29.17
C THR A 324 9.57 29.63 29.36
N CYS A 325 10.50 28.84 28.85
CA CYS A 325 11.94 29.09 28.96
C CYS A 325 12.64 28.90 27.62
N ASN A 326 13.81 29.49 27.45
CA ASN A 326 14.70 29.23 26.31
C ASN A 326 15.92 28.42 26.81
N PRO A 327 16.16 27.21 26.28
CA PRO A 327 17.21 26.32 26.78
C PRO A 327 18.62 26.91 26.67
N GLU A 328 18.89 27.77 25.69
CA GLU A 328 20.22 28.37 25.50
C GLU A 328 20.56 29.41 26.57
N THR A 329 19.56 30.15 27.06
CA THR A 329 19.74 31.21 28.05
C THR A 329 19.44 30.75 29.48
N PHE A 330 18.80 29.59 29.65
CA PHE A 330 18.26 29.15 30.93
C PHE A 330 19.31 29.10 32.06
N ASN A 331 20.52 28.58 31.79
CA ASN A 331 21.61 28.50 32.77
C ASN A 331 22.14 29.87 33.25
N ARG A 332 21.82 30.96 32.55
CA ARG A 332 22.20 32.34 32.92
C ARG A 332 21.06 33.13 33.56
N THR A 333 19.87 32.55 33.67
CA THR A 333 18.71 33.25 34.23
C THR A 333 18.68 33.15 35.75
N ASN A 334 18.09 34.14 36.41
CA ASN A 334 17.87 34.15 37.87
C ASN A 334 16.99 32.98 38.36
N ILE A 335 16.33 32.27 37.43
CA ILE A 335 15.47 31.11 37.70
C ILE A 335 16.31 29.88 38.08
N SER A 336 17.45 29.64 37.41
CA SER A 336 18.33 28.50 37.71
C SER A 336 19.20 28.72 38.94
N THR A 337 19.44 29.98 39.34
CA THR A 337 20.24 30.37 40.52
C THR A 337 19.39 30.68 41.75
N SER A 338 18.06 30.64 41.62
CA SER A 338 17.12 30.80 42.73
C SER A 338 17.26 29.65 43.72
N ALA A 339 17.44 29.97 45.01
CA ALA A 339 17.50 28.99 46.10
C ALA A 339 16.23 28.11 46.20
N LEU A 340 15.10 28.57 45.63
CA LEU A 340 13.80 27.90 45.65
C LEU A 340 13.57 26.95 44.47
N CYS A 341 14.44 26.98 43.44
CA CYS A 341 14.29 26.22 42.20
C CYS A 341 15.59 25.46 41.85
N LEU A 342 16.30 24.99 42.89
CA LEU A 342 17.57 24.29 42.76
C LEU A 342 17.37 22.98 41.96
N GLY A 343 18.09 22.83 40.85
CA GLY A 343 17.94 21.66 39.97
C GLY A 343 16.77 21.72 38.99
N SER A 344 16.13 22.89 38.82
CA SER A 344 15.15 23.09 37.74
C SER A 344 15.80 22.95 36.36
N GLN A 345 15.07 22.35 35.41
CA GLN A 345 15.52 22.14 34.04
C GLN A 345 14.50 22.71 33.05
N CYS A 346 15.01 23.32 31.98
CA CYS A 346 14.20 23.76 30.85
C CYS A 346 14.02 22.60 29.88
N LEU A 347 12.90 21.88 30.02
CA LEU A 347 12.61 20.68 29.24
C LEU A 347 11.66 21.01 28.10
N PHE A 348 11.80 20.31 26.99
CA PHE A 348 10.85 20.38 25.89
C PHE A 348 9.47 19.91 26.37
N ALA A 349 8.44 20.72 26.17
CA ALA A 349 7.07 20.37 26.54
C ALA A 349 6.30 19.81 25.34
N PHE A 350 6.16 20.61 24.28
CA PHE A 350 5.46 20.22 23.06
C PHE A 350 5.77 21.21 21.92
N TYR A 351 5.42 20.81 20.70
CA TYR A 351 5.45 21.69 19.53
C TYR A 351 4.12 22.42 19.36
N GLY A 352 4.15 23.75 19.25
CA GLY A 352 2.96 24.60 19.09
C GLY A 352 2.89 25.70 20.14
N GLY A 353 2.32 26.85 19.78
CA GLY A 353 2.06 27.99 20.68
C GLY A 353 0.58 28.30 20.88
N GLU A 354 0.29 29.33 21.67
CA GLU A 354 -1.08 29.79 21.98
C GLU A 354 -1.73 30.60 20.85
N THR A 355 -1.07 30.74 19.70
CA THR A 355 -1.60 31.51 18.58
C THR A 355 -2.82 30.82 17.95
N SER A 356 -3.77 31.61 17.43
CA SER A 356 -4.98 31.13 16.75
C SER A 356 -4.68 30.09 15.65
N TYR A 357 -3.53 30.23 14.97
CA TYR A 357 -3.05 29.30 13.96
C TYR A 357 -2.87 27.85 14.48
N HIS A 358 -2.28 27.66 15.66
CA HIS A 358 -2.04 26.31 16.20
C HIS A 358 -3.32 25.61 16.64
N ARG A 359 -4.35 26.36 17.06
CA ARG A 359 -5.67 25.81 17.39
C ARG A 359 -6.39 25.26 16.15
N HIS A 360 -6.17 25.85 14.97
CA HIS A 360 -6.79 25.43 13.71
C HIS A 360 -5.93 24.45 12.89
N LEU A 361 -4.73 24.09 13.36
CA LEU A 361 -3.85 23.12 12.70
C LEU A 361 -4.51 21.76 12.35
N PRO A 362 -5.29 21.11 13.24
CA PRO A 362 -5.96 19.86 12.88
C PRO A 362 -7.03 20.03 11.79
N LEU A 363 -7.71 21.19 11.74
CA LEU A 363 -8.67 21.51 10.69
C LEU A 363 -7.96 21.66 9.34
N LEU A 364 -6.81 22.34 9.31
CA LEU A 364 -6.00 22.49 8.11
C LEU A 364 -5.49 21.14 7.58
N GLN A 365 -5.10 20.22 8.48
CA GLN A 365 -4.71 18.85 8.09
C GLN A 365 -5.91 18.07 7.52
N LEU A 366 -7.10 18.23 8.10
CA LEU A 366 -8.32 17.61 7.60
C LEU A 366 -8.73 18.16 6.21
N SER A 367 -8.63 19.47 6.01
CA SER A 367 -8.86 20.11 4.71
C SER A 367 -7.84 19.65 3.66
N ASN A 368 -6.56 19.53 4.01
CA ASN A 368 -5.53 18.98 3.11
C ASN A 368 -5.85 17.53 2.71
N LEU A 369 -6.33 16.71 3.65
CA LEU A 369 -6.78 15.34 3.37
C LEU A 369 -8.01 15.32 2.44
N LEU A 370 -8.98 16.21 2.64
CA LEU A 370 -10.15 16.33 1.77
C LEU A 370 -9.74 16.68 0.32
N VAL A 371 -8.86 17.68 0.16
CA VAL A 371 -8.35 18.08 -1.16
C VAL A 371 -7.59 16.92 -1.83
N PHE A 372 -6.80 16.16 -1.06
CA PHE A 372 -6.13 14.97 -1.58
C PHE A 372 -7.12 13.91 -2.10
N LEU A 373 -8.12 13.55 -1.30
CA LEU A 373 -9.16 12.60 -1.71
C LEU A 373 -9.91 13.11 -2.93
N TRP A 374 -10.21 14.41 -2.98
CA TRP A 374 -10.91 15.03 -4.11
C TRP A 374 -10.09 14.95 -5.39
N LEU A 375 -8.79 15.30 -5.35
CA LEU A 375 -7.90 15.25 -6.52
C LEU A 375 -7.67 13.82 -7.03
N VAL A 376 -7.54 12.85 -6.12
CA VAL A 376 -7.43 11.42 -6.49
C VAL A 376 -8.72 10.95 -7.19
N ASN A 377 -9.89 11.22 -6.61
CA ASN A 377 -11.16 10.82 -7.23
C ASN A 377 -11.42 11.57 -8.54
N PHE A 378 -10.99 12.84 -8.66
CA PHE A 378 -11.08 13.60 -9.90
C PHE A 378 -10.20 13.00 -11.01
N SER A 379 -8.97 12.62 -10.67
CA SER A 379 -8.03 11.95 -11.59
C SER A 379 -8.62 10.64 -12.13
N LEU A 380 -9.24 9.85 -11.25
CA LEU A 380 -9.94 8.61 -11.64
C LEU A 380 -11.20 8.90 -12.47
N ALA A 381 -11.97 9.95 -12.14
CA ALA A 381 -13.15 10.34 -12.91
C ALA A 381 -12.77 10.78 -14.33
N LEU A 382 -11.68 11.53 -14.47
CA LEU A 382 -11.12 11.92 -15.75
C LEU A 382 -10.69 10.71 -16.57
N GLU A 383 -10.11 9.69 -15.93
CA GLU A 383 -9.77 8.43 -16.59
C GLU A 383 -11.03 7.75 -17.17
N GLN A 384 -12.02 7.54 -16.29
CA GLN A 384 -13.25 6.82 -16.63
C GLN A 384 -14.02 7.51 -17.75
N CYS A 385 -14.21 8.83 -17.66
CA CYS A 385 -14.92 9.62 -18.66
C CYS A 385 -14.18 9.63 -20.02
N THR A 386 -12.85 9.73 -20.01
CA THR A 386 -12.05 9.73 -21.25
C THR A 386 -12.13 8.38 -21.97
N LEU A 387 -11.97 7.28 -21.24
CA LEU A 387 -12.09 5.92 -21.79
C LEU A 387 -13.51 5.64 -22.28
N ALA A 388 -14.52 5.99 -21.49
CA ALA A 388 -15.93 5.83 -21.87
C ALA A 388 -16.27 6.60 -23.16
N GLY A 389 -15.84 7.86 -23.27
CA GLY A 389 -16.07 8.67 -24.47
C GLY A 389 -15.39 8.09 -25.72
N THR A 390 -14.19 7.51 -25.54
CA THR A 390 -13.44 6.85 -26.61
C THR A 390 -14.15 5.59 -27.11
N PHE A 391 -14.61 4.72 -26.20
CA PHE A 391 -15.30 3.48 -26.55
C PHE A 391 -16.74 3.71 -27.04
N ALA A 392 -17.44 4.70 -26.49
CA ALA A 392 -18.76 5.12 -27.00
C ALA A 392 -18.65 5.61 -28.44
N SER A 393 -17.62 6.40 -28.77
CA SER A 393 -17.37 6.86 -30.15
C SER A 393 -17.11 5.68 -31.11
N TYR A 394 -16.45 4.61 -30.64
CA TYR A 394 -16.28 3.38 -31.42
C TYR A 394 -17.60 2.61 -31.61
N TYR A 395 -18.43 2.50 -30.56
CA TYR A 395 -19.69 1.76 -30.61
C TYR A 395 -20.70 2.40 -31.56
N TRP A 396 -20.86 3.73 -31.49
CA TRP A 396 -21.84 4.47 -32.28
C TRP A 396 -21.38 4.84 -33.69
N ALA A 397 -20.11 4.61 -34.03
CA ALA A 397 -19.59 4.84 -35.39
C ALA A 397 -20.18 3.82 -36.39
N LYS A 398 -21.04 4.28 -37.31
CA LYS A 398 -21.63 3.46 -38.37
C LYS A 398 -20.57 3.03 -39.40
N ARG A 399 -19.64 3.92 -39.76
CA ARG A 399 -18.46 3.65 -40.61
C ARG A 399 -17.17 3.80 -39.79
N LYS A 400 -16.67 2.68 -39.27
CA LYS A 400 -15.52 2.58 -38.35
C LYS A 400 -14.19 3.22 -38.80
N HIS A 401 -14.05 3.62 -40.07
CA HIS A 401 -12.86 4.30 -40.58
C HIS A 401 -13.06 5.77 -40.95
N GLN A 402 -14.29 6.22 -41.14
CA GLN A 402 -14.61 7.60 -41.55
C GLN A 402 -15.18 8.42 -40.38
N ASP A 403 -15.92 7.76 -39.48
CA ASP A 403 -16.62 8.45 -38.37
C ASP A 403 -15.78 8.51 -37.09
N ILE A 404 -14.62 7.85 -37.05
CA ILE A 404 -13.71 7.84 -35.88
C ILE A 404 -12.62 8.90 -36.07
N PRO A 405 -12.46 9.88 -35.16
CA PRO A 405 -11.40 10.88 -35.25
C PRO A 405 -10.00 10.21 -35.20
N ALA A 406 -9.02 10.77 -35.89
CA ALA A 406 -7.68 10.18 -36.05
C ALA A 406 -6.94 9.87 -34.73
N CYS A 407 -7.25 10.62 -33.66
CA CYS A 407 -6.76 10.38 -32.30
C CYS A 407 -7.94 10.41 -31.32
N PRO A 408 -8.74 9.33 -31.23
CA PRO A 408 -10.02 9.37 -30.51
C PRO A 408 -9.85 9.46 -28.99
N LEU A 409 -8.74 8.94 -28.45
CA LEU A 409 -8.38 9.09 -27.04
C LEU A 409 -8.09 10.55 -26.69
N PHE A 410 -7.21 11.22 -27.45
CA PHE A 410 -6.84 12.61 -27.19
C PHE A 410 -8.03 13.55 -27.40
N SER A 411 -8.84 13.30 -28.43
CA SER A 411 -10.08 14.04 -28.66
C SER A 411 -11.06 13.88 -27.48
N SER A 412 -11.25 12.67 -26.98
CA SER A 412 -12.13 12.40 -25.83
C SER A 412 -11.59 13.03 -24.55
N PHE A 413 -10.27 12.96 -24.33
CA PHE A 413 -9.61 13.61 -23.20
C PHE A 413 -9.79 15.12 -23.24
N SER A 414 -9.53 15.74 -24.39
CA SER A 414 -9.71 17.18 -24.59
C SER A 414 -11.16 17.60 -24.37
N ARG A 415 -12.14 16.78 -24.80
CA ARG A 415 -13.56 17.03 -24.56
C ARG A 415 -13.90 16.93 -23.07
N ALA A 416 -13.38 15.93 -22.38
CA ALA A 416 -13.57 15.74 -20.94
C ALA A 416 -13.05 16.94 -20.14
N VAL A 417 -11.84 17.40 -20.42
CA VAL A 417 -11.22 18.56 -19.74
C VAL A 417 -11.92 19.87 -20.10
N ARG A 418 -12.28 20.09 -21.37
CA ARG A 418 -12.84 21.37 -21.81
C ARG A 418 -14.31 21.55 -21.42
N TYR A 419 -15.11 20.48 -21.49
CA TYR A 419 -16.57 20.58 -21.36
C TYR A 419 -17.13 19.86 -20.14
N HIS A 420 -16.47 18.82 -19.61
CA HIS A 420 -17.04 17.98 -18.54
C HIS A 420 -16.34 18.11 -17.18
N THR A 421 -15.31 18.94 -17.06
CA THR A 421 -14.56 19.12 -15.80
C THR A 421 -15.46 19.44 -14.60
N GLY A 422 -16.51 20.25 -14.77
CA GLY A 422 -17.45 20.57 -13.69
C GLY A 422 -18.22 19.35 -13.17
N SER A 423 -18.79 18.54 -14.07
CA SER A 423 -19.50 17.29 -13.73
C SER A 423 -18.57 16.28 -13.04
N LEU A 424 -17.34 16.14 -13.55
CA LEU A 424 -16.34 15.23 -12.97
C LEU A 424 -15.88 15.70 -11.59
N ALA A 425 -15.62 17.00 -11.42
CA ALA A 425 -15.23 17.59 -10.15
C ALA A 425 -16.34 17.47 -9.09
N PHE A 426 -17.60 17.68 -9.48
CA PHE A 426 -18.75 17.54 -8.59
C PHE A 426 -18.94 16.09 -8.12
N GLY A 427 -18.93 15.12 -9.04
CA GLY A 427 -19.01 13.70 -8.68
C GLY A 427 -17.84 13.25 -7.78
N ALA A 428 -16.61 13.69 -8.10
CA ALA A 428 -15.43 13.42 -7.29
C ALA A 428 -15.51 14.04 -5.89
N LEU A 429 -16.10 15.23 -5.75
CA LEU A 429 -16.29 15.90 -4.47
C LEU A 429 -17.24 15.10 -3.58
N ILE A 430 -18.41 14.68 -4.10
CA ILE A 430 -19.37 13.86 -3.35
C ILE A 430 -18.70 12.60 -2.81
N LEU A 431 -17.95 11.89 -3.66
CA LEU A 431 -17.25 10.67 -3.25
C LEU A 431 -16.16 10.97 -2.21
N SER A 432 -15.41 12.06 -2.35
CA SER A 432 -14.36 12.45 -1.39
C SER A 432 -14.91 12.80 -0.01
N VAL A 433 -16.09 13.44 0.07
CA VAL A 433 -16.75 13.78 1.34
C VAL A 433 -17.18 12.50 2.06
N VAL A 434 -17.78 11.55 1.36
CA VAL A 434 -18.17 10.25 1.95
C VAL A 434 -16.93 9.48 2.43
N GLN A 435 -15.85 9.48 1.66
CA GLN A 435 -14.57 8.87 2.08
C GLN A 435 -13.99 9.54 3.32
N LEU A 436 -14.02 10.88 3.39
CA LEU A 436 -13.54 11.62 4.55
C LEU A 436 -14.35 11.26 5.80
N LEU A 437 -15.68 11.23 5.71
CA LEU A 437 -16.55 10.86 6.83
C LEU A 437 -16.24 9.44 7.34
N ARG A 438 -16.01 8.49 6.43
CA ARG A 438 -15.60 7.13 6.81
C ARG A 438 -14.26 7.11 7.54
N ILE A 439 -13.25 7.84 7.05
CA ILE A 439 -11.94 7.93 7.70
C ILE A 439 -12.05 8.55 9.10
N ILE A 440 -12.88 9.60 9.25
CA ILE A 440 -13.14 10.23 10.55
C ILE A 440 -13.78 9.23 11.52
N LEU A 441 -14.77 8.45 11.10
CA LEU A 441 -15.42 7.44 11.95
C LEU A 441 -14.44 6.34 12.39
N GLU A 442 -13.57 5.88 11.49
CA GLU A 442 -12.51 4.92 11.82
C GLU A 442 -11.50 5.50 12.83
N PHE A 443 -11.16 6.78 12.69
CA PHE A 443 -10.29 7.50 13.63
C PHE A 443 -10.95 7.69 15.02
N LEU A 444 -12.23 8.06 15.06
CA LEU A 444 -12.97 8.25 16.31
C LEU A 444 -13.06 6.96 17.13
N GLU A 445 -13.32 5.83 16.48
CA GLU A 445 -13.34 4.53 17.18
C GLU A 445 -11.98 4.23 17.82
N GLN A 446 -10.87 4.49 17.14
CA GLN A 446 -9.53 4.27 17.73
C GLN A 446 -9.31 5.11 18.98
N LYS A 447 -9.85 6.34 19.03
CA LYS A 447 -9.75 7.24 20.19
C LYS A 447 -10.69 6.86 21.33
N LEU A 448 -11.84 6.26 21.03
CA LEU A 448 -12.87 5.92 22.01
C LEU A 448 -12.69 4.56 22.68
N LYS A 449 -11.74 3.72 22.23
CA LYS A 449 -11.42 2.40 22.80
C LYS A 449 -11.08 2.39 24.31
N GLY A 450 -10.90 3.54 24.96
CA GLY A 450 -10.64 3.66 26.40
C GLY A 450 -11.85 4.04 27.27
N LEU A 451 -13.01 4.38 26.69
CA LEU A 451 -14.17 4.95 27.41
C LEU A 451 -15.48 4.17 27.14
N ASP A 452 -15.36 2.89 26.76
CA ASP A 452 -16.40 2.13 26.06
C ASP A 452 -17.67 1.87 26.89
N ASN A 453 -18.79 2.45 26.44
CA ASN A 453 -20.16 2.06 26.82
C ASN A 453 -20.75 1.14 25.73
N SER A 454 -21.51 0.10 26.11
CA SER A 454 -22.11 -0.87 25.15
C SER A 454 -22.89 -0.19 24.00
N LEU A 455 -23.64 0.88 24.31
CA LEU A 455 -24.39 1.69 23.34
C LEU A 455 -23.48 2.35 22.29
N SER A 456 -22.34 2.91 22.71
CA SER A 456 -21.40 3.61 21.81
C SER A 456 -20.75 2.65 20.81
N ARG A 457 -20.44 1.43 21.25
CA ARG A 457 -19.89 0.36 20.40
C ARG A 457 -20.90 -0.12 19.35
N PHE A 458 -22.17 -0.27 19.74
CA PHE A 458 -23.24 -0.60 18.80
C PHE A 458 -23.44 0.50 17.74
N LEU A 459 -23.51 1.77 18.16
CA LEU A 459 -23.71 2.90 17.25
C LEU A 459 -22.55 3.04 16.25
N MET A 460 -21.30 2.88 16.70
CA MET A 460 -20.13 2.92 15.82
C MET A 460 -20.13 1.78 14.81
N CYS A 461 -20.55 0.58 15.20
CA CYS A 461 -20.69 -0.55 14.29
C CYS A 461 -21.74 -0.27 13.20
N CYS A 462 -22.90 0.29 13.57
CA CYS A 462 -23.96 0.63 12.64
C CYS A 462 -23.52 1.72 11.65
N LEU A 463 -22.96 2.83 12.14
CA LEU A 463 -22.48 3.94 11.30
C LEU A 463 -21.40 3.48 10.31
N LYS A 464 -20.44 2.66 10.73
CA LYS A 464 -19.42 2.12 9.83
C LYS A 464 -20.02 1.29 8.70
N CYS A 465 -20.99 0.44 9.01
CA CYS A 465 -21.69 -0.34 7.98
C CYS A 465 -22.42 0.58 7.00
N CYS A 466 -23.18 1.56 7.49
CA CYS A 466 -23.91 2.51 6.65
C CYS A 466 -22.98 3.34 5.75
N PHE A 467 -21.90 3.90 6.28
CA PHE A 467 -20.96 4.70 5.49
C PHE A 467 -20.13 3.85 4.53
N TRP A 468 -19.85 2.58 4.87
CA TRP A 468 -19.24 1.63 3.94
C TRP A 468 -20.17 1.32 2.76
N CYS A 469 -21.46 1.07 3.04
CA CYS A 469 -22.47 0.89 2.01
C CYS A 469 -22.64 2.14 1.14
N LEU A 470 -22.63 3.33 1.75
CA LEU A 470 -22.73 4.60 1.04
C LEU A 470 -21.53 4.85 0.12
N ASP A 471 -20.29 4.63 0.59
CA ASP A 471 -19.08 4.75 -0.27
C ASP A 471 -19.20 3.83 -1.49
N LYS A 472 -19.62 2.57 -1.29
CA LYS A 472 -19.81 1.62 -2.39
C LYS A 472 -20.89 2.05 -3.37
N PHE A 473 -22.04 2.50 -2.86
CA PHE A 473 -23.15 2.96 -3.69
C PHE A 473 -22.77 4.20 -4.50
N ILE A 474 -22.18 5.23 -3.87
CA ILE A 474 -21.76 6.45 -4.54
C ILE A 474 -20.68 6.17 -5.57
N ARG A 475 -19.71 5.29 -5.28
CA ARG A 475 -18.69 4.88 -6.25
C ARG A 475 -19.30 4.20 -7.47
N TYR A 476 -20.24 3.29 -7.28
CA TYR A 476 -20.95 2.61 -8.35
C TYR A 476 -21.77 3.59 -9.20
N MET A 477 -22.52 4.50 -8.55
CA MET A 477 -23.31 5.51 -9.24
C MET A 477 -22.44 6.47 -10.04
N ASN A 478 -21.35 7.00 -9.44
CA ASN A 478 -20.42 7.91 -10.11
C ASN A 478 -19.81 7.28 -11.36
N HIS A 479 -19.35 6.03 -11.26
CA HIS A 479 -18.76 5.32 -12.39
C HIS A 479 -19.72 5.27 -13.60
N ASN A 480 -20.96 4.83 -13.38
CA ASN A 480 -21.96 4.75 -14.45
C ASN A 480 -22.42 6.13 -14.93
N ALA A 481 -22.50 7.13 -14.03
CA ALA A 481 -22.82 8.50 -14.39
C ALA A 481 -21.75 9.10 -15.31
N TYR A 482 -20.45 8.85 -15.07
CA TYR A 482 -19.38 9.34 -15.93
C TYR A 482 -19.42 8.73 -17.33
N ILE A 483 -19.86 7.46 -17.47
CA ILE A 483 -20.10 6.85 -18.78
C ILE A 483 -21.21 7.61 -19.52
N MET A 484 -22.34 7.89 -18.86
CA MET A 484 -23.44 8.65 -19.45
C MET A 484 -23.07 10.11 -19.78
N VAL A 485 -22.28 10.78 -18.93
CA VAL A 485 -21.71 12.10 -19.22
C VAL A 485 -20.85 12.04 -20.49
N ALA A 486 -20.07 10.99 -20.67
CA ALA A 486 -19.20 10.85 -21.84
C ALA A 486 -19.96 10.57 -23.15
N ILE A 487 -21.12 9.90 -23.07
CA ILE A 487 -22.00 9.57 -24.21
C ILE A 487 -22.82 10.81 -24.63
N TYR A 488 -23.56 11.41 -23.69
CA TYR A 488 -24.55 12.45 -23.99
C TYR A 488 -24.06 13.89 -23.73
N GLY A 489 -22.99 14.06 -22.96
CA GLY A 489 -22.47 15.37 -22.62
C GLY A 489 -23.33 16.17 -21.64
N GLN A 490 -24.22 15.52 -20.90
CA GLN A 490 -25.12 16.16 -19.93
C GLN A 490 -24.43 16.43 -18.57
N ASN A 491 -25.14 17.16 -17.69
CA ASN A 491 -24.72 17.42 -16.33
C ASN A 491 -24.77 16.14 -15.46
N PHE A 492 -23.90 16.07 -14.45
CA PHE A 492 -23.74 14.88 -13.59
C PHE A 492 -25.06 14.31 -13.03
N CYS A 493 -25.94 15.15 -12.47
CA CYS A 493 -27.18 14.67 -11.83
C CYS A 493 -28.15 14.02 -12.83
N THR A 494 -28.26 14.57 -14.04
CA THR A 494 -29.12 14.02 -15.09
C THR A 494 -28.58 12.68 -15.56
N SER A 495 -27.27 12.62 -15.86
CA SER A 495 -26.59 11.39 -16.25
C SER A 495 -26.63 10.30 -15.17
N ALA A 496 -26.51 10.67 -13.89
CA ALA A 496 -26.62 9.74 -12.78
C ALA A 496 -28.04 9.15 -12.65
N ARG A 497 -29.07 9.98 -12.85
CA ARG A 497 -30.48 9.53 -12.84
C ARG A 497 -30.74 8.55 -13.98
N GLU A 498 -30.38 8.91 -15.21
CA GLU A 498 -30.59 8.06 -16.39
C GLU A 498 -29.84 6.73 -16.27
N ALA A 499 -28.55 6.78 -15.90
CA ALA A 499 -27.75 5.59 -15.65
C ALA A 499 -28.41 4.67 -14.61
N PHE A 500 -28.88 5.23 -13.49
CA PHE A 500 -29.53 4.45 -12.44
C PHE A 500 -30.79 3.75 -12.92
N PHE A 501 -31.69 4.46 -13.62
CA PHE A 501 -32.92 3.87 -14.15
C PHE A 501 -32.66 2.79 -15.21
N LEU A 502 -31.70 3.00 -16.11
CA LEU A 502 -31.27 2.00 -17.10
C LEU A 502 -30.81 0.69 -16.45
N LEU A 503 -29.94 0.82 -15.44
CA LEU A 503 -29.36 -0.32 -14.74
C LEU A 503 -30.40 -1.04 -13.89
N MET A 504 -31.28 -0.32 -13.18
CA MET A 504 -32.32 -0.92 -12.35
C MET A 504 -33.33 -1.72 -13.16
N ARG A 505 -33.70 -1.25 -14.36
CA ARG A 505 -34.59 -2.00 -15.28
C ARG A 505 -33.97 -3.31 -15.76
N ASN A 506 -32.65 -3.42 -15.75
CA ASN A 506 -31.91 -4.60 -16.19
C ASN A 506 -31.06 -5.24 -15.07
N VAL A 507 -31.40 -5.01 -13.80
CA VAL A 507 -30.51 -5.29 -12.65
C VAL A 507 -29.96 -6.71 -12.63
N VAL A 508 -30.80 -7.73 -12.89
CA VAL A 508 -30.36 -9.14 -12.90
C VAL A 508 -29.33 -9.39 -14.02
N ARG A 509 -29.53 -8.78 -15.18
CA ARG A 509 -28.60 -8.92 -16.32
C ARG A 509 -27.28 -8.21 -16.01
N VAL A 510 -27.35 -6.99 -15.49
CA VAL A 510 -26.19 -6.17 -15.11
C VAL A 510 -25.37 -6.91 -14.05
N ALA A 511 -25.98 -7.28 -12.93
CA ALA A 511 -25.29 -7.89 -11.80
C ALA A 511 -24.61 -9.21 -12.14
N VAL A 512 -25.25 -10.07 -12.93
CA VAL A 512 -24.61 -11.33 -13.34
C VAL A 512 -23.48 -11.10 -14.34
N LEU A 513 -23.66 -10.16 -15.27
CA LEU A 513 -22.65 -9.86 -16.29
C LEU A 513 -21.39 -9.24 -15.68
N ASP A 514 -21.57 -8.29 -14.77
CA ASP A 514 -20.51 -7.63 -14.01
C ASP A 514 -19.67 -8.67 -13.25
N ARG A 515 -20.31 -9.53 -12.45
CA ARG A 515 -19.63 -10.59 -11.68
C ARG A 515 -18.89 -11.61 -12.54
N VAL A 516 -19.45 -12.00 -13.68
CA VAL A 516 -18.78 -12.93 -14.61
C VAL A 516 -17.59 -12.25 -15.27
N THR A 517 -17.73 -11.00 -15.71
CA THR A 517 -16.66 -10.24 -16.36
C THR A 517 -15.50 -10.01 -15.38
N ASP A 518 -15.78 -9.55 -14.17
CA ASP A 518 -14.78 -9.36 -13.11
C ASP A 518 -14.01 -10.64 -12.81
N PHE A 519 -14.70 -11.77 -12.71
CA PHE A 519 -14.08 -13.07 -12.50
C PHE A 519 -13.15 -13.46 -13.67
N LEU A 520 -13.60 -13.30 -14.92
CA LEU A 520 -12.78 -13.62 -16.10
C LEU A 520 -11.54 -12.73 -16.19
N LEU A 521 -11.68 -11.43 -15.93
CA LEU A 521 -10.56 -10.49 -15.90
C LEU A 521 -9.61 -10.80 -14.71
N PHE A 522 -10.14 -11.24 -13.57
CA PHE A 522 -9.35 -11.67 -12.42
C PHE A 522 -8.52 -12.93 -12.74
N LEU A 523 -9.10 -13.94 -13.37
CA LEU A 523 -8.36 -15.13 -13.82
C LEU A 523 -7.20 -14.74 -14.75
N GLY A 524 -7.43 -13.78 -15.66
CA GLY A 524 -6.39 -13.22 -16.51
C GLY A 524 -5.24 -12.59 -15.71
N LYS A 525 -5.54 -11.78 -14.70
CA LYS A 525 -4.53 -11.14 -13.81
C LYS A 525 -3.67 -12.19 -13.10
N VAL A 526 -4.31 -13.21 -12.53
CA VAL A 526 -3.62 -14.30 -11.80
C VAL A 526 -2.74 -15.11 -12.75
N LEU A 527 -3.22 -15.42 -13.96
CA LEU A 527 -2.45 -16.18 -14.94
C LEU A 527 -1.19 -15.42 -15.40
N ILE A 528 -1.30 -14.11 -15.65
CA ILE A 528 -0.12 -13.28 -16.02
C ILE A 528 0.86 -13.21 -14.85
N ALA A 529 0.39 -12.85 -13.65
CA ALA A 529 1.27 -12.71 -12.48
C ALA A 529 1.92 -14.05 -12.09
N GLY A 530 1.16 -15.14 -12.15
CA GLY A 530 1.64 -16.50 -11.89
C GLY A 530 2.65 -16.96 -12.95
N GLY A 531 2.36 -16.75 -14.23
CA GLY A 531 3.27 -17.10 -15.34
C GLY A 531 4.60 -16.35 -15.26
N VAL A 532 4.56 -15.03 -15.02
CA VAL A 532 5.76 -14.22 -14.78
C VAL A 532 6.48 -14.66 -13.51
N GLY A 533 5.75 -15.02 -12.45
CA GLY A 533 6.31 -15.56 -11.21
C GLY A 533 7.06 -16.88 -11.40
N VAL A 534 6.49 -17.83 -12.14
CA VAL A 534 7.14 -19.12 -12.46
C VAL A 534 8.40 -18.87 -13.29
N PHE A 535 8.31 -18.00 -14.30
CA PHE A 535 9.47 -17.62 -15.12
C PHE A 535 10.57 -16.98 -14.26
N ALA A 536 10.21 -16.03 -13.40
CA ALA A 536 11.13 -15.38 -12.47
C ALA A 536 11.74 -16.38 -11.47
N PHE A 537 10.97 -17.36 -10.99
CA PHE A 537 11.50 -18.41 -10.12
C PHE A 537 12.57 -19.26 -10.81
N PHE A 538 12.33 -19.71 -12.05
CA PHE A 538 13.32 -20.45 -12.83
C PHE A 538 14.56 -19.61 -13.12
N PHE A 539 14.38 -18.31 -13.39
CA PHE A 539 15.46 -17.35 -13.60
C PHE A 539 16.34 -17.18 -12.35
N PHE A 540 15.74 -16.89 -11.19
CA PHE A 540 16.48 -16.69 -9.93
C PHE A 540 17.08 -17.99 -9.35
N THR A 541 16.51 -19.16 -9.69
CA THR A 541 17.04 -20.47 -9.26
C THR A 541 18.10 -21.03 -10.22
N ARG A 542 18.52 -20.29 -11.26
CA ARG A 542 19.53 -20.70 -12.27
C ARG A 542 19.28 -22.05 -12.95
N LYS A 543 18.01 -22.48 -13.02
CA LYS A 543 17.65 -23.74 -13.71
C LYS A 543 17.68 -23.62 -15.24
N ILE A 544 17.88 -22.41 -15.77
CA ILE A 544 18.03 -22.15 -17.20
C ILE A 544 19.53 -22.06 -17.53
N PRO A 545 20.09 -22.98 -18.33
CA PRO A 545 21.53 -23.07 -18.57
C PRO A 545 22.11 -21.88 -19.36
N VAL A 546 21.27 -21.07 -20.01
CA VAL A 546 21.68 -19.96 -20.91
C VAL A 546 22.12 -18.69 -20.17
N ILE A 547 21.76 -18.52 -18.88
CA ILE A 547 21.95 -17.25 -18.14
C ILE A 547 22.67 -17.48 -16.80
N GLN A 548 23.53 -18.51 -16.72
CA GLN A 548 24.19 -18.88 -15.46
C GLN A 548 25.26 -17.87 -15.01
N GLU A 549 25.90 -17.15 -15.94
CA GLU A 549 27.05 -16.28 -15.64
C GLU A 549 26.68 -14.85 -15.19
N GLU A 550 25.47 -14.35 -15.49
CA GLU A 550 25.10 -12.96 -15.19
C GLU A 550 24.45 -12.74 -13.80
N VAL A 551 24.06 -13.81 -13.10
CA VAL A 551 23.22 -13.67 -11.89
C VAL A 551 24.06 -13.85 -10.62
N PRO A 552 24.19 -12.85 -9.72
CA PRO A 552 24.91 -13.01 -8.46
C PRO A 552 24.22 -14.01 -7.53
N ASN A 553 24.95 -14.67 -6.63
CA ASN A 553 24.35 -15.56 -5.62
C ASN A 553 23.47 -14.72 -4.66
N LEU A 554 22.15 -14.82 -4.78
CA LEU A 554 21.22 -14.20 -3.84
C LEU A 554 20.90 -15.15 -2.70
N ASN A 555 21.32 -14.80 -1.48
CA ASN A 555 20.97 -15.53 -0.26
C ASN A 555 19.44 -15.52 0.03
N TYR A 556 18.69 -14.59 -0.58
CA TYR A 556 17.24 -14.47 -0.40
C TYR A 556 16.53 -14.14 -1.72
N TYR A 557 16.29 -15.15 -2.56
CA TYR A 557 15.64 -15.00 -3.86
C TYR A 557 14.12 -14.68 -3.76
N TRP A 558 13.50 -14.89 -2.60
CA TRP A 558 12.07 -14.65 -2.37
C TRP A 558 11.67 -13.17 -2.45
N VAL A 559 12.52 -12.26 -1.98
CA VAL A 559 12.23 -10.81 -2.04
C VAL A 559 12.13 -10.32 -3.49
N PRO A 560 13.14 -10.52 -4.36
CA PRO A 560 13.02 -10.09 -5.76
C PRO A 560 11.91 -10.84 -6.50
N LEU A 561 11.69 -12.13 -6.22
CA LEU A 561 10.57 -12.88 -6.78
C LEU A 561 9.22 -12.23 -6.43
N LEU A 562 8.98 -11.93 -5.15
CA LEU A 562 7.75 -11.30 -4.70
C LEU A 562 7.58 -9.91 -5.33
N THR A 563 8.64 -9.11 -5.42
CA THR A 563 8.57 -7.80 -6.06
C THR A 563 8.20 -7.89 -7.55
N VAL A 564 8.73 -8.86 -8.28
CA VAL A 564 8.39 -9.08 -9.70
C VAL A 564 6.94 -9.54 -9.84
N VAL A 565 6.48 -10.47 -9.00
CA VAL A 565 5.09 -10.96 -9.01
C VAL A 565 4.11 -9.84 -8.67
N THR A 566 4.39 -9.04 -7.64
CA THR A 566 3.55 -7.89 -7.27
C THR A 566 3.56 -6.83 -8.37
N GLY A 567 4.73 -6.53 -8.95
CA GLY A 567 4.84 -5.61 -10.08
C GLY A 567 4.03 -6.07 -11.30
N ALA A 568 4.13 -7.35 -11.67
CA ALA A 568 3.37 -7.96 -12.75
C ALA A 568 1.86 -7.87 -12.51
N TYR A 569 1.41 -8.14 -11.27
CA TYR A 569 0.00 -8.02 -10.91
C TYR A 569 -0.52 -6.59 -11.02
N LEU A 570 0.24 -5.59 -10.57
CA LEU A 570 -0.13 -4.17 -10.67
C LEU A 570 -0.20 -3.71 -12.14
N ILE A 571 0.77 -4.13 -12.96
CA ILE A 571 0.76 -3.85 -14.40
C ILE A 571 -0.47 -4.48 -15.06
N ALA A 572 -0.72 -5.77 -14.80
CA ALA A 572 -1.90 -6.46 -15.31
C ALA A 572 -3.20 -5.77 -14.87
N HIS A 573 -3.27 -5.34 -13.60
CA HIS A 573 -4.43 -4.62 -13.08
C HIS A 573 -4.72 -3.33 -13.88
N GLY A 574 -3.70 -2.52 -14.18
CA GLY A 574 -3.87 -1.29 -14.96
C GLY A 574 -4.34 -1.54 -16.40
N PHE A 575 -3.89 -2.61 -17.05
CA PHE A 575 -4.39 -2.93 -18.39
C PHE A 575 -5.81 -3.50 -18.36
N PHE A 576 -6.10 -4.41 -17.43
CA PHE A 576 -7.42 -5.00 -17.31
C PHE A 576 -8.48 -3.99 -16.82
N SER A 577 -8.11 -2.89 -16.16
CA SER A 577 -9.06 -1.81 -15.85
C SER A 577 -9.57 -1.13 -17.12
N VAL A 578 -8.72 -0.97 -18.15
CA VAL A 578 -9.14 -0.44 -19.47
C VAL A 578 -10.14 -1.38 -20.13
N TYR A 579 -9.90 -2.70 -20.06
CA TYR A 579 -10.84 -3.71 -20.55
C TYR A 579 -12.18 -3.67 -19.80
N ALA A 580 -12.17 -3.54 -18.48
CA ALA A 580 -13.38 -3.40 -17.67
C ALA A 580 -14.19 -2.16 -18.10
N MET A 581 -13.54 -0.99 -18.15
CA MET A 581 -14.17 0.25 -18.63
C MET A 581 -14.78 0.12 -20.03
N CYS A 582 -14.10 -0.60 -20.93
CA CYS A 582 -14.60 -0.86 -22.28
C CYS A 582 -15.86 -1.72 -22.25
N VAL A 583 -15.85 -2.83 -21.50
CA VAL A 583 -17.01 -3.72 -21.37
C VAL A 583 -18.19 -2.98 -20.75
N ASP A 584 -17.98 -2.21 -19.68
CA ASP A 584 -19.03 -1.44 -19.00
C ASP A 584 -19.65 -0.41 -19.96
N THR A 585 -18.81 0.30 -20.71
CA THR A 585 -19.27 1.29 -21.70
C THR A 585 -20.08 0.63 -22.82
N LEU A 586 -19.59 -0.45 -23.42
CA LEU A 586 -20.28 -1.17 -24.49
C LEU A 586 -21.59 -1.78 -24.00
N PHE A 587 -21.59 -2.31 -22.77
CA PHE A 587 -22.78 -2.87 -22.16
C PHE A 587 -23.84 -1.80 -21.90
N LEU A 588 -23.44 -0.62 -21.40
CA LEU A 588 -24.35 0.49 -21.16
C LEU A 588 -24.92 1.03 -22.49
N CYS A 589 -24.09 1.18 -23.53
CA CYS A 589 -24.55 1.54 -24.87
C CYS A 589 -25.52 0.51 -25.46
N PHE A 590 -25.31 -0.79 -25.19
CA PHE A 590 -26.22 -1.86 -25.60
C PHE A 590 -27.56 -1.80 -24.85
N CYS A 591 -27.54 -1.54 -23.54
CA CYS A 591 -28.75 -1.37 -22.74
C CYS A 591 -29.58 -0.18 -23.21
N GLU A 592 -28.91 0.90 -23.62
CA GLU A 592 -29.56 2.08 -24.16
C GLU A 592 -30.20 1.83 -25.53
N TYR A 593 -29.44 1.24 -26.46
CA TYR A 593 -29.95 0.89 -27.78
C TYR A 593 -31.17 -0.04 -27.76
N LYS A 594 -31.34 -0.83 -26.68
CA LYS A 594 -32.49 -1.70 -26.50
C LYS A 594 -33.69 -1.00 -25.83
N SER A 595 -33.45 0.14 -25.18
CA SER A 595 -34.47 0.90 -24.46
C SER A 595 -35.17 1.91 -25.38
N ASP A 596 -34.46 2.41 -26.40
CA ASP A 596 -35.01 3.05 -27.60
C ASP A 596 -35.70 2.03 -28.51
#